data_AF-A0A2E2BVM7-F1
#
_entry.id   AF-A0A2E2BVM7-F1
#
_cell.length_a   1.000
_cell.length_b   1.000
_cell.length_c   1.000
_cell.angle_alpha   90.00
_cell.angle_beta   90.00
_cell.angle_gamma   90.00
#
_symmetry.space_group_name_H-M   'P 1'
#
loop_
_entity.id
_entity.type
_entity.pdbx_description
1 polymer ?
#
loop_
_entity_poly.entity_id
_entity_poly.type
_entity_poly.pdbx_seq_one_letter_code
_entity_poly.pdbx_strand_id
1 'polypeptide(L)'
;MGLNDKCDLPPEAWREYVPEEGYEMACINLWWLLSPKDYWYAIISALIGAMIGIWFTIWHLKKQQHEQSLLCVERLKSCIENNIDLLQKAKKISADKKEFPNFPFDTAQFNHWLTQSHDVLDAELFKKLDWQRYQLDHISHKISIGNISILLISTGTPTQQNMQFLNSMYDEVLAHFDRVIRDLTDLSKQIPSKI
;
A
#
# COMPACT_ATOMS: atom_id res chain seq x y z
N MET A 1 12.16 -39.34 -34.01
CA MET A 1 11.38 -39.35 -32.76
C MET A 1 10.00 -38.86 -33.13
N GLY A 2 9.12 -39.73 -33.64
CA GLY A 2 8.23 -40.61 -32.87
C GLY A 2 6.92 -39.83 -32.63
N LEU A 3 5.74 -40.21 -33.10
CA LEU A 3 5.19 -41.48 -33.56
C LEU A 3 4.07 -41.22 -34.61
N ASN A 4 4.14 -41.95 -35.73
CA ASN A 4 3.02 -42.48 -36.54
C ASN A 4 2.03 -43.23 -35.61
N ASP A 5 0.83 -43.67 -35.94
CA ASP A 5 -0.09 -43.66 -37.07
C ASP A 5 -1.40 -44.22 -36.46
N LYS A 6 -2.49 -44.08 -37.22
CA LYS A 6 -3.80 -44.70 -37.03
C LYS A 6 -3.76 -46.14 -36.48
N CYS A 7 -4.76 -46.48 -35.65
CA CYS A 7 -5.46 -47.75 -35.74
C CYS A 7 -6.87 -47.61 -35.16
N ASP A 8 -7.84 -47.90 -36.02
CA ASP A 8 -9.26 -48.14 -35.78
C ASP A 8 -9.51 -49.16 -34.65
N LEU A 9 -10.66 -49.05 -33.98
CA LEU A 9 -11.47 -50.14 -33.39
C LEU A 9 -12.86 -49.54 -32.97
N PRO A 10 -13.93 -50.34 -32.85
CA PRO A 10 -15.19 -50.22 -33.59
C PRO A 10 -16.35 -49.58 -32.79
N PRO A 11 -17.48 -49.23 -33.45
CA PRO A 11 -18.60 -48.53 -32.82
C PRO A 11 -19.54 -49.48 -32.06
N GLU A 12 -19.02 -50.31 -31.14
CA GLU A 12 -19.84 -51.25 -30.36
C GLU A 12 -19.23 -51.47 -28.97
N ALA A 13 -19.41 -50.52 -28.03
CA ALA A 13 -19.01 -50.76 -26.63
C ALA A 13 -19.76 -49.95 -25.56
N TRP A 14 -20.88 -49.27 -25.87
CA TRP A 14 -21.72 -48.65 -24.83
C TRP A 14 -23.23 -48.83 -25.07
N ARG A 15 -23.61 -49.92 -25.74
CA ARG A 15 -25.01 -50.33 -25.81
C ARG A 15 -25.32 -51.26 -24.64
N GLU A 16 -25.38 -50.69 -23.43
CA GLU A 16 -26.07 -51.35 -22.31
C GLU A 16 -26.54 -50.32 -21.28
N TYR A 17 -27.86 -50.28 -21.10
CA TYR A 17 -28.65 -49.55 -20.10
C TYR A 17 -28.69 -48.02 -20.19
N VAL A 18 -29.36 -47.52 -21.23
CA VAL A 18 -30.16 -46.29 -21.09
C VAL A 18 -31.59 -46.74 -20.78
N PRO A 19 -32.12 -46.50 -19.56
CA PRO A 19 -33.55 -46.59 -19.36
C PRO A 19 -34.19 -45.49 -20.22
N GLU A 20 -35.06 -45.90 -21.16
CA GLU A 20 -36.01 -45.02 -21.84
C GLU A 20 -37.03 -44.51 -20.81
N GLU A 21 -36.62 -43.57 -19.96
CA GLU A 21 -37.57 -42.74 -19.24
C GLU A 21 -37.36 -41.30 -19.70
N GLY A 22 -38.35 -40.83 -20.46
CA GLY A 22 -38.40 -39.50 -20.99
C GLY A 22 -38.22 -38.48 -19.87
N TYR A 23 -37.10 -37.76 -19.92
CA TYR A 23 -37.03 -36.46 -19.29
C TYR A 23 -37.86 -35.50 -20.14
N GLU A 24 -39.18 -35.56 -19.95
CA GLU A 24 -40.01 -34.38 -20.16
C GLU A 24 -39.45 -33.30 -19.23
N MET A 25 -38.67 -32.39 -19.79
CA MET A 25 -38.43 -31.10 -19.17
C MET A 25 -39.80 -30.44 -19.08
N ALA A 26 -40.49 -30.65 -17.96
CA ALA A 26 -41.70 -29.94 -17.63
C ALA A 26 -41.31 -28.48 -17.46
N CYS A 27 -41.30 -27.74 -18.57
CA CYS A 27 -41.47 -26.31 -18.57
C CYS A 27 -42.87 -26.05 -18.04
N ILE A 28 -43.02 -26.10 -16.72
CA ILE A 28 -44.26 -25.74 -16.04
C ILE A 28 -44.52 -24.29 -16.46
N ASN A 29 -45.53 -24.11 -17.29
CA ASN A 29 -45.92 -22.82 -17.80
C ASN A 29 -46.61 -22.05 -16.66
N LEU A 30 -45.80 -21.41 -15.80
CA LEU A 30 -46.27 -20.69 -14.59
C LEU A 30 -47.07 -19.41 -14.89
N TRP A 31 -47.39 -19.13 -16.15
CA TRP A 31 -48.05 -17.90 -16.58
C TRP A 31 -49.48 -17.74 -16.04
N TRP A 32 -50.15 -18.83 -15.66
CA TRP A 32 -51.50 -18.82 -15.07
C TRP A 32 -51.54 -18.82 -13.54
N LEU A 33 -50.39 -19.00 -12.86
CA LEU A 33 -50.29 -19.05 -11.40
C LEU A 33 -50.06 -17.68 -10.76
N LEU A 34 -49.80 -16.64 -11.55
CA LEU A 34 -49.56 -15.28 -11.09
C LEU A 34 -50.77 -14.41 -11.45
N SER A 35 -51.63 -14.12 -10.47
CA SER A 35 -52.65 -13.09 -10.62
C SER A 35 -51.97 -11.75 -10.94
N PRO A 36 -52.59 -10.81 -11.68
CA PRO A 36 -52.06 -9.45 -11.84
C PRO A 36 -51.69 -8.78 -10.51
N LYS A 37 -52.34 -9.19 -9.41
CA LYS A 37 -52.01 -8.79 -8.04
C LYS A 37 -50.66 -9.34 -7.57
N ASP A 38 -50.33 -10.59 -7.90
CA ASP A 38 -49.06 -11.22 -7.52
C ASP A 38 -47.88 -10.60 -8.28
N TYR A 39 -48.09 -10.22 -9.55
CA TYR A 39 -47.10 -9.46 -10.32
C TYR A 39 -46.82 -8.08 -9.69
N TRP A 40 -47.87 -7.40 -9.23
CA TRP A 40 -47.72 -6.13 -8.51
C TRP A 40 -46.96 -6.29 -7.18
N TYR A 41 -47.27 -7.32 -6.39
CA TYR A 41 -46.52 -7.62 -5.16
C TYR A 41 -45.07 -7.99 -5.46
N ALA A 42 -44.78 -8.72 -6.54
CA ALA A 42 -43.43 -9.03 -6.96
C ALA A 42 -42.64 -7.76 -7.32
N ILE A 43 -43.24 -6.82 -8.06
CA ILE A 43 -42.62 -5.54 -8.39
C ILE A 43 -42.32 -4.72 -7.13
N ILE A 44 -43.30 -4.56 -6.23
CA ILE A 44 -43.09 -3.80 -4.99
C ILE A 44 -42.01 -4.47 -4.13
N SER A 45 -42.04 -5.79 -4.00
CA SER A 45 -41.04 -6.54 -3.22
C SER A 45 -39.64 -6.39 -3.82
N ALA A 46 -39.52 -6.42 -5.16
CA ALA A 46 -38.26 -6.19 -5.85
C ALA A 46 -37.75 -4.75 -5.64
N LEU A 47 -38.62 -3.74 -5.68
CA LEU A 47 -38.25 -2.34 -5.41
C LEU A 47 -37.79 -2.13 -3.97
N ILE A 48 -38.50 -2.69 -3.00
CA ILE A 48 -38.10 -2.63 -1.58
C ILE A 48 -36.78 -3.35 -1.37
N GLY A 49 -36.61 -4.55 -1.93
CA GLY A 49 -35.36 -5.30 -1.88
C GLY A 49 -34.18 -4.52 -2.48
N ALA A 50 -34.39 -3.88 -3.63
CA ALA A 50 -33.38 -3.04 -4.28
C ALA A 50 -33.01 -1.82 -3.41
N MET A 51 -33.99 -1.13 -2.82
CA MET A 51 -33.74 0.02 -1.94
C MET A 51 -32.93 -0.38 -0.70
N ILE A 52 -33.30 -1.50 -0.05
CA ILE A 52 -32.58 -2.01 1.12
C ILE A 52 -31.15 -2.44 0.73
N GLY A 53 -31.01 -3.12 -0.41
CA GLY A 53 -29.71 -3.55 -0.94
C GLY A 53 -28.78 -2.36 -1.19
N ILE A 54 -29.25 -1.34 -1.91
CA ILE A 54 -28.49 -0.12 -2.20
C ILE A 54 -28.09 0.58 -0.89
N TRP A 55 -29.03 0.75 0.04
CA TRP A 55 -28.76 1.41 1.31
C TRP A 55 -27.71 0.65 2.13
N PHE A 56 -27.83 -0.68 2.23
CA PHE A 56 -26.87 -1.53 2.92
C PHE A 56 -25.49 -1.45 2.29
N THR A 57 -25.38 -1.51 0.96
CA THR A 57 -24.09 -1.38 0.25
C THR A 57 -23.45 -0.03 0.50
N ILE A 58 -24.21 1.07 0.45
CA ILE A 58 -23.69 2.42 0.74
C ILE A 58 -23.19 2.50 2.19
N TRP A 59 -23.98 2.01 3.14
CA TRP A 59 -23.60 2.00 4.55
C TRP A 59 -22.33 1.18 4.79
N HIS A 60 -22.27 -0.03 4.24
CA HIS A 60 -21.13 -0.93 4.38
C HIS A 60 -19.86 -0.34 3.76
N LEU A 61 -19.97 0.25 2.56
CA LEU A 61 -18.85 0.89 1.88
C LEU A 61 -18.32 2.10 2.68
N LYS A 62 -19.22 2.95 3.19
CA LYS A 62 -18.82 4.07 4.07
C LYS A 62 -18.12 3.60 5.33
N LYS A 63 -18.63 2.52 5.95
CA LYS A 63 -18.01 1.93 7.14
C LYS A 63 -16.60 1.41 6.84
N GLN A 64 -16.44 0.65 5.75
CA GLN A 64 -15.14 0.13 5.33
C GLN A 64 -14.15 1.25 4.99
N GLN A 65 -14.59 2.29 4.27
CA GLN A 65 -13.75 3.45 3.96
C GLN A 65 -13.26 4.15 5.23
N HIS A 66 -14.13 4.31 6.23
CA HIS A 66 -13.74 4.91 7.49
C HIS A 66 -12.71 4.06 8.24
N GLU A 67 -12.93 2.75 8.35
CA GLU A 67 -11.98 1.82 9.00
C GLU A 67 -10.62 1.81 8.28
N GLN A 68 -10.62 1.80 6.94
CA GLN A 68 -9.41 1.87 6.14
C GLN A 68 -8.68 3.21 6.32
N SER A 69 -9.41 4.32 6.36
CA SER A 69 -8.80 5.64 6.56
C SER A 69 -8.07 5.76 7.90
N LEU A 70 -8.62 5.16 8.97
CA LEU A 70 -7.98 5.11 10.28
C LEU A 70 -6.72 4.25 10.24
N LEU A 71 -6.79 3.09 9.58
CA LEU A 71 -5.63 2.23 9.38
C LEU A 71 -4.51 2.93 8.62
N CYS A 72 -4.82 3.70 7.57
CA CYS A 72 -3.83 4.45 6.81
C CYS A 72 -3.08 5.47 7.68
N VAL A 73 -3.79 6.18 8.56
CA VAL A 73 -3.20 7.13 9.51
C VAL A 73 -2.30 6.43 10.53
N GLU A 74 -2.71 5.26 11.05
CA GLU A 74 -1.87 4.45 11.94
C GLU A 74 -0.60 3.97 11.23
N ARG A 75 -0.70 3.54 9.97
CA ARG A 75 0.45 3.13 9.16
C ARG A 75 1.39 4.29 8.86
N LEU A 76 0.85 5.48 8.58
CA LEU A 76 1.64 6.70 8.40
C LEU A 76 2.43 7.01 9.68
N LYS A 77 1.77 6.98 10.84
CA LYS A 77 2.43 7.22 12.13
C LYS A 77 3.56 6.22 12.39
N SER A 78 3.29 4.93 12.18
CA SER A 78 4.32 3.88 12.32
C SER A 78 5.49 4.09 11.35
N CYS A 79 5.23 4.52 10.11
CA CYS A 79 6.27 4.84 9.14
C CYS A 79 7.14 6.04 9.59
N ILE A 80 6.52 7.06 10.18
CA ILE A 80 7.25 8.22 10.75
C ILE A 80 8.11 7.79 11.94
N GLU A 81 7.56 6.99 12.85
CA GLU A 81 8.28 6.47 14.03
C GLU A 81 9.50 5.62 13.61
N ASN A 82 9.34 4.76 12.60
CA ASN A 82 10.45 3.99 12.03
C ASN A 82 11.53 4.89 11.44
N ASN A 83 11.15 5.94 10.69
CA ASN A 83 12.12 6.90 10.14
C ASN A 83 12.84 7.69 11.24
N ILE A 84 12.17 8.04 12.34
CA ILE A 84 12.81 8.66 13.50
C ILE A 84 13.86 7.73 14.11
N ASP A 85 13.54 6.45 14.31
CA ASP A 85 14.50 5.46 14.83
C ASP A 85 15.71 5.29 13.88
N LEU A 86 15.47 5.21 12.57
CA LEU A 86 16.54 5.17 11.57
C LEU A 86 17.42 6.43 11.62
N LEU A 87 16.82 7.62 11.76
CA LEU A 87 17.56 8.88 11.89
C LEU A 87 18.40 8.92 13.16
N GLN A 88 17.88 8.44 14.29
CA GLN A 88 18.62 8.36 15.55
C GLN A 88 19.80 7.39 15.44
N LYS A 89 19.60 6.23 14.81
CA LYS A 89 20.66 5.26 14.51
C LYS A 89 21.72 5.85 13.59
N ALA A 90 21.29 6.51 12.51
CA ALA A 90 22.16 7.20 11.56
C ALA A 90 23.00 8.28 12.26
N LYS A 91 22.37 9.13 13.08
CA LYS A 91 23.06 10.15 13.88
C LYS A 91 24.13 9.54 14.77
N LYS A 92 23.83 8.46 15.49
CA LYS A 92 24.80 7.78 16.36
C LYS A 92 26.00 7.26 15.57
N ILE A 93 25.77 6.62 14.43
CA ILE A 93 26.86 6.12 13.56
C ILE A 93 27.73 7.28 13.05
N SER A 94 27.10 8.35 12.55
CA SER A 94 27.82 9.49 11.98
C SER A 94 28.56 10.32 13.03
N ALA A 95 28.06 10.39 14.27
CA ALA A 95 28.72 11.09 15.37
C ALA A 95 29.89 10.27 15.96
N ASP A 96 29.68 8.97 16.24
CA ASP A 96 30.64 8.15 16.96
C ASP A 96 31.79 7.66 16.06
N LYS A 97 31.49 7.33 14.81
CA LYS A 97 32.43 6.69 13.88
C LYS A 97 32.86 7.57 12.71
N LYS A 98 32.22 8.72 12.51
CA LYS A 98 32.33 9.53 11.28
C LYS A 98 32.13 8.66 10.04
N GLU A 99 31.06 7.86 10.07
CA GLU A 99 30.63 6.99 8.98
C GLU A 99 29.25 7.40 8.48
N PHE A 100 29.02 7.28 7.18
CA PHE A 100 27.69 7.40 6.60
C PHE A 100 26.96 6.06 6.76
N PRO A 101 25.69 6.06 7.21
CA PRO A 101 24.90 4.84 7.26
C PRO A 101 24.70 4.28 5.86
N ASN A 102 24.63 2.95 5.75
CA ASN A 102 24.40 2.26 4.47
C ASN A 102 22.97 1.70 4.36
N PHE A 103 22.01 2.42 4.92
CA PHE A 103 20.59 2.09 4.81
C PHE A 103 19.81 3.34 4.39
N PRO A 104 18.81 3.21 3.51
CA PRO A 104 17.98 4.35 3.11
C PRO A 104 16.94 4.69 4.18
N PHE A 105 16.48 5.95 4.21
CA PHE A 105 15.25 6.31 4.91
C PHE A 105 14.04 5.90 4.07
N ASP A 106 12.94 5.55 4.72
CA ASP A 106 11.75 5.05 4.06
C ASP A 106 10.84 6.20 3.61
N THR A 107 11.23 6.85 2.50
CA THR A 107 10.48 7.96 1.89
C THR A 107 9.35 7.47 0.99
N ALA A 108 9.46 6.26 0.43
CA ALA A 108 8.46 5.68 -0.47
C ALA A 108 7.20 5.26 0.29
N GLN A 109 7.33 4.54 1.41
CA GLN A 109 6.17 4.20 2.23
C GLN A 109 5.59 5.45 2.89
N PHE A 110 6.43 6.40 3.31
CA PHE A 110 5.95 7.68 3.83
C PHE A 110 5.06 8.37 2.79
N ASN A 111 5.52 8.52 1.53
CA ASN A 111 4.70 9.11 0.47
C ASN A 111 3.38 8.37 0.24
N HIS A 112 3.44 7.04 0.21
CA HIS A 112 2.26 6.21 0.01
C HIS A 112 1.22 6.45 1.12
N TRP A 113 1.62 6.28 2.39
CA TRP A 113 0.70 6.43 3.52
C TRP A 113 0.22 7.87 3.72
N LEU A 114 1.07 8.86 3.39
CA LEU A 114 0.69 10.27 3.42
C LEU A 114 -0.42 10.56 2.40
N THR A 115 -0.26 10.06 1.17
CA THR A 115 -1.26 10.21 0.10
C THR A 115 -2.57 9.51 0.47
N GLN A 116 -2.50 8.29 1.01
CA GLN A 116 -3.70 7.55 1.45
C GLN A 116 -4.40 8.19 2.66
N SER A 117 -3.71 9.05 3.41
CA SER A 117 -4.25 9.73 4.59
C SER A 117 -4.72 11.17 4.30
N HIS A 118 -4.69 11.61 3.03
CA HIS A 118 -5.02 12.99 2.63
C HIS A 118 -6.38 13.45 3.15
N ASP A 119 -7.40 12.60 3.08
CA ASP A 119 -8.78 12.97 3.45
C ASP A 119 -9.00 13.03 4.98
N VAL A 120 -8.05 12.53 5.77
CA VAL A 120 -8.13 12.50 7.24
C VAL A 120 -7.24 13.56 7.88
N LEU A 121 -6.12 13.88 7.26
CA LEU A 121 -5.16 14.85 7.78
C LEU A 121 -5.63 16.28 7.50
N ASP A 122 -5.38 17.16 8.46
CA ASP A 122 -5.49 18.59 8.20
C ASP A 122 -4.51 19.02 7.08
N ALA A 123 -4.93 19.96 6.24
CA ALA A 123 -4.16 20.40 5.07
C ALA A 123 -2.80 21.01 5.44
N GLU A 124 -2.69 21.69 6.59
CA GLU A 124 -1.43 22.22 7.08
C GLU A 124 -0.50 21.10 7.57
N LEU A 125 -1.06 20.13 8.31
CA LEU A 125 -0.32 18.95 8.77
C LEU A 125 0.21 18.12 7.58
N PHE A 126 -0.61 17.90 6.56
CA PHE A 126 -0.22 17.21 5.33
C PHE A 126 0.99 17.88 4.68
N LYS A 127 0.96 19.20 4.48
CA LYS A 127 2.08 19.96 3.88
C LYS A 127 3.35 19.87 4.71
N LYS A 128 3.24 19.96 6.04
CA LYS A 128 4.39 19.83 6.94
C LYS A 128 5.00 18.42 6.86
N LEU A 129 4.19 17.38 6.80
CA LEU A 129 4.65 16.00 6.65
C LEU A 129 5.30 15.76 5.28
N ASP A 130 4.73 16.29 4.19
CA ASP A 130 5.34 16.19 2.85
C ASP A 130 6.70 16.93 2.79
N TRP A 131 6.81 18.08 3.47
CA TRP A 131 8.09 18.76 3.60
C TRP A 131 9.14 17.89 4.32
N GLN A 132 8.76 17.22 5.42
CA GLN A 132 9.70 16.33 6.11
C GLN A 132 10.06 15.10 5.27
N ARG A 133 9.13 14.56 4.47
CA ARG A 133 9.43 13.52 3.47
C ARG A 133 10.50 14.00 2.49
N TYR A 134 10.39 15.23 1.97
CA TYR A 134 11.41 15.82 1.11
C TYR A 134 12.76 15.99 1.82
N GLN A 135 12.76 16.40 3.09
CA GLN A 135 13.99 16.48 3.88
C GLN A 135 14.67 15.11 4.04
N LEU A 136 13.91 14.06 4.33
CA LEU A 136 14.43 12.69 4.42
C LEU A 136 15.07 12.21 3.10
N ASP A 137 14.45 12.54 1.97
CA ASP A 137 14.97 12.20 0.65
C ASP A 137 16.29 12.93 0.36
N HIS A 138 16.34 14.23 0.67
CA HIS A 138 17.54 15.05 0.54
C HIS A 138 18.70 14.53 1.41
N ILE A 139 18.42 14.14 2.65
CA ILE A 139 19.43 13.56 3.54
C ILE A 139 19.90 12.19 3.00
N SER A 140 18.97 11.33 2.55
CA SER A 140 19.31 10.03 1.93
C SER A 140 20.26 10.21 0.74
N HIS A 141 19.98 11.21 -0.10
CA HIS A 141 20.82 11.54 -1.25
C HIS A 141 22.23 11.97 -0.83
N LYS A 142 22.36 12.87 0.15
CA LYS A 142 23.67 13.29 0.68
C LYS A 142 24.47 12.14 1.28
N ILE A 143 23.81 11.25 2.03
CA ILE A 143 24.43 10.03 2.56
C ILE A 143 24.96 9.14 1.43
N SER A 144 24.16 8.97 0.36
CA SER A 144 24.59 8.20 -0.81
C SER A 144 25.82 8.82 -1.49
N ILE A 145 25.82 10.14 -1.72
CA ILE A 145 27.00 10.86 -2.25
C ILE A 145 28.21 10.69 -1.33
N GLY A 146 28.00 10.76 -0.01
CA GLY A 146 29.02 10.53 1.01
C GLY A 146 29.66 9.15 0.89
N ASN A 147 28.84 8.10 0.84
CA ASN A 147 29.28 6.72 0.66
C ASN A 147 30.07 6.53 -0.65
N ILE A 148 29.58 7.10 -1.77
CA ILE A 148 30.28 7.06 -3.06
C ILE A 148 31.62 7.78 -2.97
N SER A 149 31.67 8.95 -2.32
CA SER A 149 32.89 9.74 -2.15
C SER A 149 33.94 8.98 -1.34
N ILE A 150 33.54 8.30 -0.25
CA ILE A 150 34.43 7.43 0.53
C ILE A 150 35.01 6.33 -0.34
N LEU A 151 34.18 5.67 -1.16
CA LEU A 151 34.65 4.62 -2.07
C LEU A 151 35.68 5.14 -3.08
N LEU A 152 35.41 6.29 -3.71
CA LEU A 152 36.32 6.92 -4.67
C LEU A 152 37.64 7.34 -4.02
N ILE A 153 37.60 7.85 -2.80
CA ILE A 153 38.81 8.24 -2.06
C ILE A 153 39.61 7.01 -1.64
N SER A 154 38.95 5.93 -1.22
CA SER A 154 39.60 4.67 -0.82
C SER A 154 40.31 3.96 -1.96
N THR A 155 39.87 4.19 -3.20
CA THR A 155 40.44 3.59 -4.42
C THR A 155 41.50 4.49 -5.10
N GLY A 156 41.64 5.74 -4.65
CA GLY A 156 42.63 6.71 -5.15
C GLY A 156 43.60 7.20 -4.06
N THR A 157 44.37 8.25 -4.37
CA THR A 157 45.20 8.93 -3.36
C THR A 157 44.34 9.96 -2.62
N PRO A 158 44.15 9.82 -1.29
CA PRO A 158 43.38 10.79 -0.52
C PRO A 158 44.07 12.16 -0.54
N THR A 159 43.37 13.18 -1.03
CA THR A 159 43.83 14.57 -1.01
C THR A 159 43.23 15.31 0.19
N GLN A 160 43.90 16.37 0.65
CA GLN A 160 43.39 17.22 1.72
C GLN A 160 42.03 17.85 1.37
N GLN A 161 41.83 18.20 0.11
CA GLN A 161 40.57 18.74 -0.41
C GLN A 161 39.42 17.72 -0.32
N ASN A 162 39.69 16.44 -0.64
CA ASN A 162 38.70 15.37 -0.55
C ASN A 162 38.26 15.11 0.91
N MET A 163 39.22 15.16 1.85
CA MET A 163 38.92 15.00 3.27
C MET A 163 38.14 16.19 3.83
N GLN A 164 38.45 17.43 3.40
CA GLN A 164 37.68 18.62 3.77
C GLN A 164 36.24 18.55 3.26
N PHE A 165 36.05 18.12 2.00
CA PHE A 165 34.73 17.91 1.43
C PHE A 165 33.91 16.88 2.22
N LEU A 166 34.49 15.71 2.51
CA LEU A 166 33.82 14.69 3.33
C LEU A 166 33.42 15.20 4.71
N ASN A 167 34.33 15.89 5.41
CA ASN A 167 34.03 16.45 6.72
C ASN A 167 32.89 17.48 6.64
N SER A 168 32.89 18.36 5.62
CA SER A 168 31.81 19.33 5.43
C SER A 168 30.44 18.66 5.17
N MET A 169 30.41 17.56 4.43
CA MET A 169 29.18 16.79 4.22
C MET A 169 28.71 16.11 5.51
N TYR A 170 29.62 15.59 6.33
CA TYR A 170 29.26 15.01 7.63
C TYR A 170 28.60 16.04 8.54
N ASP A 171 29.20 17.22 8.66
CA ASP A 171 28.68 18.29 9.51
C ASP A 171 27.29 18.76 9.03
N GLU A 172 27.11 18.88 7.72
CA GLU A 172 25.82 19.24 7.12
C GLU A 172 24.74 18.17 7.40
N VAL A 173 25.04 16.89 7.15
CA VAL A 173 24.10 15.78 7.38
C VAL A 173 23.73 15.67 8.86
N LEU A 174 24.69 15.81 9.77
CA LEU A 174 24.44 15.80 11.22
C LEU A 174 23.54 16.95 11.65
N ALA A 175 23.74 18.16 11.11
CA ALA A 175 22.89 19.32 11.40
C ALA A 175 21.44 19.09 10.94
N HIS A 176 21.24 18.39 9.81
CA HIS A 176 19.91 18.05 9.31
C HIS A 176 19.20 17.01 10.18
N PHE A 177 19.90 16.01 10.70
CA PHE A 177 19.29 14.95 11.53
C PHE A 177 18.54 15.53 12.74
N ASP A 178 19.16 16.43 13.50
CA ASP A 178 18.55 16.97 14.72
C ASP A 178 17.29 17.78 14.47
N ARG A 179 17.26 18.50 13.35
CA ARG A 179 16.08 19.25 12.93
C ARG A 179 14.95 18.32 12.53
N VAL A 180 15.23 17.36 11.65
CA VAL A 180 14.21 16.45 11.11
C VAL A 180 13.67 15.50 12.19
N ILE A 181 14.51 14.98 13.09
CA ILE A 181 14.08 14.15 14.22
C ILE A 181 13.08 14.93 15.08
N ARG A 182 13.40 16.17 15.44
CA ARG A 182 12.54 17.02 16.27
C ARG A 182 11.21 17.30 15.58
N ASP A 183 11.28 17.78 14.33
CA ASP A 183 10.08 18.13 13.56
C ASP A 183 9.17 16.91 13.37
N LEU A 184 9.71 15.76 12.97
CA LEU A 184 8.93 14.53 12.82
C LEU A 184 8.34 14.04 14.15
N THR A 185 9.07 14.17 15.26
CA THR A 185 8.57 13.80 16.59
C THR A 185 7.41 14.69 17.03
N ASP A 186 7.45 15.98 16.69
CA ASP A 186 6.37 16.91 17.04
C ASP A 186 5.17 16.80 16.10
N LEU A 187 5.40 16.50 14.82
CA LEU A 187 4.33 16.22 13.86
C LEU A 187 3.64 14.89 14.13
N SER A 188 4.37 13.83 14.55
CA SER A 188 3.77 12.52 14.85
C SER A 188 2.77 12.57 16.02
N LYS A 189 2.96 13.50 16.96
CA LYS A 189 2.01 13.77 18.07
C LYS A 189 0.73 14.47 17.60
N GLN A 190 0.78 15.17 16.48
CA GLN A 190 -0.37 15.88 15.89
C GLN A 190 -1.22 14.97 14.99
N ILE A 191 -0.70 13.80 14.62
CA ILE A 191 -1.44 12.82 13.82
C ILE A 191 -2.56 12.22 14.69
N PRO A 192 -3.82 12.21 14.20
CA PRO A 192 -4.93 11.60 14.92
C PRO A 192 -4.63 10.15 15.28
N SER A 193 -4.69 9.81 16.57
CA SER A 193 -4.72 8.43 17.02
C SER A 193 -6.16 7.95 17.14
N LYS A 194 -6.41 6.66 16.94
CA LYS A 194 -7.70 6.03 17.23
C LYS A 194 -8.16 6.40 18.65
N ILE A 195 -9.38 6.93 18.77
CA ILE A 195 -10.12 7.04 20.04
C ILE A 195 -10.69 5.68 20.37
#